data_AF-A0A927JML3-F1
#
_entry.id   AF-A0A927JML3-F1
#
_cell.length_a   1.000
_cell.length_b   1.000
_cell.length_c   1.000
_cell.angle_alpha   90.00
_cell.angle_beta   90.00
_cell.angle_gamma   90.00
#
_symmetry.space_group_name_H-M   'P 1'
#
loop_
_entity.id
_entity.type
_entity.pdbx_description
1 polymer ?
#
loop_
_entity_poly.entity_id
_entity_poly.type
_entity_poly.pdbx_seq_one_letter_code
_entity_poly.pdbx_strand_id
1 'polypeptide(L)'
;MPSQSPVSSTEIMKRAGIARDVLTFWLRNGLLQPMEAAAGRGKHLRFEWYEANIAAVMNQLRILGMKIESMLSIVGTFREAISWAESYGIQPSDLPALDTIFTLHKKRINRLYDDAGLVKMIEQFSDEKYAEARITDRIKKIYYKMPKDEFYQHRDPFMIITEQPEASDVRQAVYQYGKLTYFWRSGEGEKYIFAWGEAAEFRSMCEGSVSSIALDIPTILWRVWNNPEDGIGGLLAWMKAGDDEEAKPEVEV
;
A
#
# COMPACT_ATOMS: atom_id res chain seq x y z
N MET A 1 -2.09 12.99 -15.50
CA MET A 1 -2.96 12.15 -14.65
C MET A 1 -4.00 13.05 -14.02
N PRO A 2 -5.27 12.64 -13.90
CA PRO A 2 -6.24 13.45 -13.17
C PRO A 2 -5.74 13.57 -11.74
N SER A 3 -5.69 14.79 -11.18
CA SER A 3 -5.32 14.98 -9.78
C SER A 3 -6.26 14.15 -8.93
N GLN A 4 -5.71 13.19 -8.19
CA GLN A 4 -6.47 12.31 -7.32
C GLN A 4 -7.18 13.19 -6.30
N SER A 5 -8.44 13.48 -6.59
CA SER A 5 -9.16 14.57 -5.97
C SER A 5 -9.54 14.18 -4.55
N PRO A 6 -9.55 15.13 -3.60
CA PRO A 6 -9.99 14.84 -2.24
C PRO A 6 -11.36 14.18 -2.20
N VAL A 7 -11.50 13.15 -1.38
CA VAL A 7 -12.73 12.37 -1.23
C VAL A 7 -13.57 12.87 -0.06
N SER A 8 -14.88 12.61 -0.11
CA SER A 8 -15.82 12.97 0.96
C SER A 8 -15.95 11.86 2.01
N SER A 9 -16.48 12.18 3.19
CA SER A 9 -16.86 11.16 4.17
C SER A 9 -17.84 10.12 3.63
N THR A 10 -18.80 10.54 2.79
CA THR A 10 -19.75 9.63 2.13
C THR A 10 -19.04 8.69 1.15
N GLU A 11 -18.08 9.21 0.40
CA GLU A 11 -17.27 8.44 -0.54
C GLU A 11 -16.44 7.38 0.19
N ILE A 12 -15.80 7.74 1.31
CA ILE A 12 -15.05 6.80 2.16
C ILE A 12 -15.97 5.70 2.68
N MET A 13 -17.13 6.07 3.24
CA MET A 13 -18.09 5.08 3.78
C MET A 13 -18.52 4.08 2.72
N LYS A 14 -18.85 4.57 1.50
CA LYS A 14 -19.24 3.72 0.38
C LYS A 14 -18.11 2.77 -0.02
N ARG A 15 -16.94 3.32 -0.36
CA ARG A 15 -15.82 2.53 -0.91
C ARG A 15 -15.20 1.56 0.09
N ALA A 16 -15.08 1.96 1.36
CA ALA A 16 -14.54 1.11 2.41
C ALA A 16 -15.59 0.16 3.01
N GLY A 17 -16.87 0.32 2.67
CA GLY A 17 -17.96 -0.47 3.22
C GLY A 17 -18.13 -0.30 4.74
N ILE A 18 -17.95 0.93 5.25
CA ILE A 18 -18.08 1.23 6.68
C ILE A 18 -19.35 2.04 6.98
N ALA A 19 -19.97 1.73 8.12
CA ALA A 19 -21.09 2.49 8.64
C ALA A 19 -20.64 3.82 9.28
N ARG A 20 -21.59 4.75 9.44
CA ARG A 20 -21.32 6.11 9.94
C ARG A 20 -20.75 6.13 11.37
N ASP A 21 -21.20 5.24 12.23
CA ASP A 21 -20.71 5.06 13.59
C ASP A 21 -19.25 4.61 13.60
N VAL A 22 -18.88 3.67 12.72
CA VAL A 22 -17.49 3.22 12.52
C VAL A 22 -16.61 4.38 12.08
N LEU A 23 -17.03 5.15 11.06
CA LEU A 23 -16.31 6.35 10.62
C LEU A 23 -16.13 7.35 11.78
N THR A 24 -17.19 7.61 12.54
CA THR A 24 -17.16 8.55 13.67
C THR A 24 -16.18 8.08 14.75
N PHE A 25 -16.19 6.79 15.06
CA PHE A 25 -15.26 6.18 16.01
C PHE A 25 -13.81 6.30 15.52
N TRP A 26 -13.54 6.01 14.25
CA TRP A 26 -12.20 6.11 13.67
C TRP A 26 -11.65 7.53 13.63
N LEU A 27 -12.48 8.52 13.31
CA LEU A 27 -12.10 9.93 13.36
C LEU A 27 -11.73 10.38 14.77
N ARG A 28 -12.49 9.94 15.79
CA ARG A 28 -12.20 10.27 17.19
C ARG A 28 -10.89 9.65 17.70
N ASN A 29 -10.53 8.48 17.19
CA ASN A 29 -9.30 7.77 17.58
C ASN A 29 -8.11 8.08 16.67
N GLY A 30 -8.26 8.95 15.66
CA GLY A 30 -7.17 9.35 14.76
C GLY A 30 -6.79 8.31 13.71
N LEU A 31 -7.61 7.28 13.49
CA LEU A 31 -7.34 6.24 12.48
C LEU A 31 -7.52 6.78 11.05
N LEU A 32 -8.47 7.69 10.85
CA LEU A 32 -8.62 8.49 9.62
C LEU A 32 -8.40 9.97 9.92
N GLN A 33 -7.78 10.68 8.99
CA GLN A 33 -7.41 12.08 9.16
C GLN A 33 -8.04 12.93 8.05
N PRO A 34 -8.98 13.84 8.37
CA PRO A 34 -9.46 14.79 7.38
C PRO A 34 -8.37 15.80 7.06
N MET A 35 -8.39 16.33 5.84
CA MET A 35 -7.58 17.48 5.46
C MET A 35 -7.96 18.68 6.34
N GLU A 36 -6.99 19.53 6.68
CA GLU A 36 -7.27 20.76 7.41
C GLU A 36 -8.27 21.62 6.62
N ALA A 37 -9.46 21.79 7.17
CA ALA A 37 -10.48 22.61 6.54
C ALA A 37 -10.15 24.09 6.76
N ALA A 38 -10.11 24.89 5.69
CA ALA A 38 -10.11 26.35 5.81
C ALA A 38 -11.34 26.80 6.61
N ALA A 39 -11.09 27.56 7.70
CA ALA A 39 -12.07 27.97 8.70
C ALA A 39 -13.43 28.39 8.11
N GLY A 40 -14.52 27.79 8.61
CA GLY A 40 -15.89 28.11 8.23
C GLY A 40 -16.91 27.07 8.71
N ARG A 41 -18.08 27.52 9.20
CA ARG A 41 -19.19 26.64 9.58
C ARG A 41 -19.77 25.94 8.35
N GLY A 42 -19.98 24.62 8.42
CA GLY A 42 -20.76 23.86 7.45
C GLY A 42 -19.99 23.16 6.33
N LYS A 43 -18.66 23.12 6.35
CA LYS A 43 -17.91 22.35 5.35
C LYS A 43 -17.89 20.86 5.68
N HIS A 44 -18.32 20.04 4.72
CA HIS A 44 -18.16 18.59 4.78
C HIS A 44 -16.68 18.22 4.89
N LEU A 45 -16.37 17.23 5.72
CA LEU A 45 -15.01 16.69 5.85
C LEU A 45 -14.51 16.23 4.48
N ARG A 46 -13.29 16.66 4.15
CA ARG A 46 -12.54 16.23 2.97
C ARG A 46 -11.33 15.45 3.43
N PHE A 47 -10.93 14.50 2.61
CA PHE A 47 -9.88 13.55 2.91
C PHE A 47 -8.99 13.45 1.69
N GLU A 48 -7.70 13.22 1.91
CA GLU A 48 -6.85 12.79 0.81
C GLU A 48 -7.39 11.48 0.25
N TRP A 49 -7.26 11.29 -1.05
CA TRP A 49 -7.88 10.17 -1.75
C TRP A 49 -7.45 8.80 -1.19
N TYR A 50 -6.21 8.69 -0.70
CA TYR A 50 -5.65 7.46 -0.13
C TYR A 50 -6.27 7.11 1.24
N GLU A 51 -7.00 8.02 1.88
CA GLU A 51 -7.77 7.72 3.10
C GLU A 51 -8.85 6.67 2.85
N ALA A 52 -9.39 6.59 1.63
CA ALA A 52 -10.31 5.53 1.24
C ALA A 52 -9.60 4.15 1.24
N ASN A 53 -8.34 4.10 0.80
CA ASN A 53 -7.52 2.88 0.83
C ASN A 53 -7.23 2.45 2.28
N ILE A 54 -6.80 3.40 3.11
CA ILE A 54 -6.57 3.15 4.56
C ILE A 54 -7.85 2.61 5.21
N ALA A 55 -8.98 3.29 4.99
CA ALA A 55 -10.27 2.89 5.56
C ALA A 55 -10.66 1.45 5.16
N ALA A 56 -10.43 1.07 3.90
CA ALA A 56 -10.77 -0.26 3.42
C ALA A 56 -9.89 -1.34 4.05
N VAL A 57 -8.57 -1.13 4.12
CA VAL A 57 -7.65 -2.07 4.79
C VAL A 57 -8.02 -2.20 6.27
N MET A 58 -8.25 -1.08 6.96
CA MET A 58 -8.64 -1.10 8.38
C MET A 58 -9.98 -1.78 8.61
N ASN A 59 -10.93 -1.69 7.67
CA ASN A 59 -12.20 -2.39 7.82
C ASN A 59 -12.02 -3.91 7.75
N GLN A 60 -11.12 -4.41 6.88
CA GLN A 60 -10.79 -5.84 6.84
C GLN A 60 -10.15 -6.30 8.15
N LEU A 61 -9.20 -5.53 8.67
CA LEU A 61 -8.57 -5.85 9.96
C LEU A 61 -9.57 -5.84 11.11
N ARG A 62 -10.49 -4.87 11.13
CA ARG A 62 -11.58 -4.81 12.11
C ARG A 62 -12.48 -6.05 12.04
N ILE A 63 -12.84 -6.51 10.84
CA ILE A 63 -13.67 -7.71 10.65
C ILE A 63 -12.96 -8.97 11.13
N LEU A 64 -11.64 -9.04 10.96
CA LEU A 64 -10.79 -10.09 11.50
C LEU A 64 -10.56 -9.97 13.02
N GLY A 65 -11.26 -9.05 13.69
CA GLY A 65 -11.24 -8.91 15.15
C GLY A 65 -10.05 -8.13 15.69
N MET A 66 -9.32 -7.42 14.83
CA MET A 66 -8.16 -6.63 15.27
C MET A 66 -8.59 -5.46 16.15
N LYS A 67 -7.86 -5.26 17.26
CA LYS A 67 -8.08 -4.14 18.18
C LYS A 67 -7.65 -2.81 17.55
N ILE A 68 -8.26 -1.72 18.01
CA ILE A 68 -8.02 -0.37 17.48
C ILE A 68 -6.56 0.06 17.63
N GLU A 69 -5.89 -0.32 18.71
CA GLU A 69 -4.48 -0.01 18.97
C GLU A 69 -3.56 -0.66 17.94
N SER A 70 -3.86 -1.89 17.55
CA SER A 70 -3.13 -2.62 16.50
C SER A 70 -3.34 -1.97 15.13
N MET A 71 -4.59 -1.60 14.82
CA MET A 71 -4.91 -0.85 13.60
C MET A 71 -4.20 0.51 13.56
N LEU A 72 -4.13 1.23 14.68
CA LEU A 72 -3.38 2.49 14.79
C LEU A 72 -1.88 2.30 14.57
N SER A 73 -1.27 1.23 15.09
CA SER A 73 0.13 0.90 14.79
C SER A 73 0.36 0.71 13.30
N ILE A 74 -0.55 0.01 12.61
CA ILE A 74 -0.45 -0.24 11.16
C ILE A 74 -0.63 1.06 10.37
N VAL A 75 -1.65 1.85 10.72
CA VAL A 75 -1.84 3.17 10.11
C VAL A 75 -0.61 4.04 10.32
N GLY A 76 0.02 3.99 11.50
CA GLY A 76 1.29 4.67 11.77
C GLY A 76 2.36 4.40 10.71
N THR A 77 2.55 3.14 10.32
CA THR A 77 3.48 2.76 9.24
C THR A 77 3.12 3.42 7.90
N PHE A 78 1.83 3.45 7.53
CA PHE A 78 1.40 4.13 6.31
C PHE A 78 1.61 5.64 6.39
N ARG A 79 1.33 6.26 7.54
CA ARG A 79 1.53 7.71 7.74
C ARG A 79 2.99 8.10 7.70
N GLU A 80 3.86 7.32 8.34
CA GLU A 80 5.32 7.51 8.27
C GLU A 80 5.81 7.45 6.83
N ALA A 81 5.33 6.48 6.04
CA ALA A 81 5.69 6.34 4.64
C ALA A 81 5.15 7.49 3.75
N ILE A 82 3.93 7.96 4.00
CA ILE A 82 3.36 9.13 3.32
C ILE A 82 4.17 10.39 3.65
N SER A 83 4.44 10.64 4.93
CA SER A 83 5.21 11.81 5.36
C SER A 83 6.65 11.79 4.82
N TRP A 84 7.27 10.61 4.79
CA TRP A 84 8.55 10.39 4.12
C TRP A 84 8.47 10.80 2.64
N ALA A 85 7.49 10.29 1.89
CA ALA A 85 7.33 10.61 0.47
C ALA A 85 7.11 12.11 0.23
N GLU A 86 6.27 12.74 1.06
CA GLU A 86 6.00 14.19 1.01
C GLU A 86 7.27 15.02 1.25
N SER A 87 8.13 14.61 2.20
CA SER A 87 9.38 15.33 2.51
C SER A 87 10.36 15.40 1.33
N TYR A 88 10.32 14.40 0.44
CA TYR A 88 11.12 14.34 -0.78
C TYR A 88 10.35 14.78 -2.04
N GLY A 89 9.06 15.13 -1.90
CA GLY A 89 8.18 15.48 -3.02
C GLY A 89 7.95 14.32 -3.98
N ILE A 90 7.97 13.08 -3.48
CA ILE A 90 7.71 11.86 -4.26
C ILE A 90 6.23 11.75 -4.54
N GLN A 91 5.90 11.41 -5.78
CA GLN A 91 4.56 11.03 -6.19
C GLN A 91 4.51 9.53 -6.46
N PRO A 92 3.35 8.87 -6.35
CA PRO A 92 3.22 7.44 -6.64
C PRO A 92 3.76 7.06 -8.03
N SER A 93 3.56 7.94 -9.03
CA SER A 93 4.07 7.76 -10.39
C SER A 93 5.60 7.74 -10.51
N ASP A 94 6.32 8.20 -9.50
CA ASP A 94 7.79 8.23 -9.48
C ASP A 94 8.39 6.90 -9.05
N LEU A 95 7.63 6.07 -8.32
CA LEU A 95 8.12 4.83 -7.72
C LEU A 95 8.73 3.87 -8.75
N PRO A 96 8.14 3.61 -9.93
CA PRO A 96 8.76 2.72 -10.91
C PRO A 96 10.15 3.19 -11.37
N ALA A 97 10.33 4.51 -11.53
CA ALA A 97 11.61 5.09 -11.92
C ALA A 97 12.64 5.03 -10.79
N LEU A 98 12.21 5.32 -9.55
CA LEU A 98 13.06 5.19 -8.36
C LEU A 98 13.47 3.72 -8.16
N ASP A 99 12.54 2.77 -8.22
CA ASP A 99 12.79 1.34 -8.11
C ASP A 99 13.83 0.84 -9.10
N THR A 100 13.74 1.32 -10.34
CA THR A 100 14.71 1.00 -11.38
C THR A 100 16.12 1.43 -10.98
N ILE A 101 16.28 2.69 -10.53
CA ILE A 101 17.59 3.23 -10.11
C ILE A 101 18.12 2.49 -8.88
N PHE A 102 17.28 2.28 -7.86
CA PHE A 102 17.66 1.61 -6.62
C PHE A 102 18.02 0.13 -6.83
N THR A 103 17.29 -0.56 -7.72
CA THR A 103 17.61 -1.94 -8.10
C THR A 103 18.94 -2.03 -8.84
N LEU A 104 19.20 -1.10 -9.77
CA LEU A 104 20.49 -1.01 -10.46
C LEU A 104 21.63 -0.76 -9.47
N HIS A 105 21.39 0.09 -8.47
CA HIS A 105 22.35 0.37 -7.43
C HIS A 105 22.68 -0.86 -6.59
N LYS A 106 21.65 -1.57 -6.08
CA LYS A 106 21.84 -2.80 -5.31
C LYS A 106 22.59 -3.88 -6.09
N LYS A 107 22.24 -4.08 -7.36
CA LYS A 107 22.93 -5.07 -8.23
C LYS A 107 24.41 -4.73 -8.46
N ARG A 108 24.79 -3.45 -8.41
CA ARG A 108 26.15 -2.98 -8.73
C ARG A 108 27.07 -2.83 -7.54
N ILE A 109 26.56 -2.46 -6.36
CA ILE A 109 27.31 -2.64 -5.10
C ILE A 109 27.78 -4.09 -5.00
N ASN A 110 26.90 -5.04 -5.29
CA ASN A 110 27.23 -6.47 -5.29
C ASN A 110 28.24 -6.89 -6.38
N ARG A 111 28.54 -6.00 -7.34
CA ARG A 111 29.52 -6.23 -8.43
C ARG A 111 30.79 -5.36 -8.28
N LEU A 112 31.05 -4.78 -7.11
CA LEU A 112 32.27 -4.01 -6.79
C LEU A 112 32.49 -2.75 -7.64
N TYR A 113 31.42 -2.09 -8.10
CA TYR A 113 31.55 -0.72 -8.60
C TYR A 113 31.68 0.25 -7.43
N ASP A 114 32.56 1.24 -7.55
CA ASP A 114 32.59 2.38 -6.62
C ASP A 114 31.38 3.30 -6.85
N ASP A 115 31.01 4.06 -5.82
CA ASP A 115 29.86 4.99 -5.89
C ASP A 115 30.01 6.01 -7.03
N ALA A 116 31.24 6.41 -7.35
CA ALA A 116 31.55 7.37 -8.41
C ALA A 116 31.20 6.83 -9.81
N GLY A 117 31.48 5.56 -10.11
CA GLY A 117 31.11 4.92 -11.37
C GLY A 117 29.59 4.79 -11.54
N LEU A 118 28.87 4.61 -10.43
CA LEU A 118 27.41 4.52 -10.42
C LEU A 118 26.75 5.89 -10.65
N VAL A 119 27.26 6.95 -10.01
CA VAL A 119 26.82 8.33 -10.22
C VAL A 119 26.95 8.72 -11.70
N LYS A 120 28.12 8.49 -12.30
CA LYS A 120 28.35 8.78 -13.73
C LYS A 120 27.38 8.05 -14.66
N MET A 121 27.04 6.81 -14.33
CA MET A 121 26.06 6.05 -15.13
C MET A 121 24.64 6.60 -14.97
N ILE A 122 24.22 6.95 -13.75
CA ILE A 122 22.89 7.55 -13.54
C ILE A 122 22.80 8.91 -14.25
N GLU A 123 23.87 9.69 -14.26
CA GLU A 123 23.96 10.94 -15.02
C GLU A 123 23.81 10.69 -16.53
N GLN A 124 24.39 9.60 -17.04
CA GLN A 124 24.29 9.18 -18.44
C GLN A 124 22.90 8.65 -18.83
N PHE A 125 22.02 8.34 -17.89
CA PHE A 125 20.62 8.07 -18.24
C PHE A 125 20.01 9.34 -18.83
N SER A 126 19.79 9.34 -20.13
CA SER A 126 18.98 10.34 -20.81
C SER A 126 17.50 10.17 -20.41
N ASP A 127 16.63 11.02 -20.94
CA ASP A 127 15.17 10.88 -20.86
C ASP A 127 14.61 9.62 -21.57
N GLU A 128 15.44 8.61 -21.76
CA GLU A 128 15.10 7.31 -22.31
C GLU A 128 14.28 6.47 -21.32
N LYS A 129 13.41 5.63 -21.90
CA LYS A 129 12.55 4.71 -21.15
C LYS A 129 13.38 3.48 -20.75
N TYR A 130 13.57 3.28 -19.45
CA TYR A 130 14.25 2.11 -18.88
C TYR A 130 13.23 1.22 -18.18
N ALA A 131 13.14 -0.05 -18.60
CA ALA A 131 12.29 -1.06 -17.95
C ALA A 131 10.89 -0.55 -17.57
N GLU A 132 10.27 0.22 -18.50
CA GLU A 132 8.94 0.85 -18.38
C GLU A 132 8.86 2.26 -17.78
N ALA A 133 9.91 2.77 -17.12
CA ALA A 133 9.92 4.08 -16.47
C ALA A 133 10.91 5.08 -17.10
N ARG A 134 10.58 6.38 -17.06
CA ARG A 134 11.47 7.46 -17.55
C ARG A 134 12.30 8.03 -16.40
N ILE A 135 13.63 7.97 -16.51
CA ILE A 135 14.55 8.51 -15.50
C ILE A 135 14.83 9.98 -15.81
N THR A 136 13.97 10.86 -15.30
CA THR A 136 14.11 12.32 -15.48
C THR A 136 15.12 12.92 -14.50
N ASP A 137 15.58 14.15 -14.76
CA ASP A 137 16.43 14.90 -13.83
C ASP A 137 15.77 15.13 -12.46
N ARG A 138 14.44 15.20 -12.41
CA ARG A 138 13.70 15.25 -11.13
C ARG A 138 13.90 13.96 -10.34
N ILE A 139 13.77 12.79 -10.98
CA ILE A 139 13.99 11.50 -10.33
C ILE A 139 15.43 11.37 -9.84
N LYS A 140 16.41 11.78 -10.65
CA LYS A 140 17.83 11.80 -10.24
C LYS A 140 18.06 12.69 -9.01
N LYS A 141 17.47 13.89 -8.98
CA LYS A 141 17.56 14.80 -7.83
C LYS A 141 16.97 14.22 -6.55
N ILE A 142 15.83 13.53 -6.64
CA ILE A 142 15.23 12.80 -5.51
C ILE A 142 16.19 11.72 -5.03
N TYR A 143 16.67 10.88 -5.96
CA TYR A 143 17.61 9.81 -5.66
C TYR A 143 18.87 10.31 -4.95
N TYR A 144 19.49 11.41 -5.38
CA TYR A 144 20.72 11.91 -4.76
C TYR A 144 20.53 12.49 -3.35
N LYS A 145 19.32 12.96 -3.01
CA LYS A 145 19.02 13.52 -1.68
C LYS A 145 18.63 12.47 -0.65
N MET A 146 18.23 11.29 -1.10
CA MET A 146 17.56 10.30 -0.28
C MET A 146 18.53 9.23 0.27
N PRO A 147 18.55 9.00 1.59
CA PRO A 147 19.22 7.86 2.22
C PRO A 147 18.67 6.54 1.70
N LYS A 148 19.56 5.58 1.41
CA LYS A 148 19.16 4.38 0.69
C LYS A 148 18.31 3.42 1.51
N ASP A 149 18.60 3.32 2.80
CA ASP A 149 17.86 2.45 3.71
C ASP A 149 16.43 2.96 3.94
N GLU A 150 16.24 4.29 4.00
CA GLU A 150 14.91 4.90 4.11
C GLU A 150 14.01 4.54 2.93
N PHE A 151 14.57 4.50 1.70
CA PHE A 151 13.80 4.11 0.52
C PHE A 151 13.17 2.73 0.70
N TYR A 152 13.96 1.73 1.07
CA TYR A 152 13.44 0.37 1.21
C TYR A 152 12.49 0.22 2.40
N GLN A 153 12.65 1.03 3.45
CA GLN A 153 11.76 1.03 4.61
C GLN A 153 10.37 1.58 4.30
N HIS A 154 10.28 2.64 3.49
CA HIS A 154 9.03 3.38 3.28
C HIS A 154 8.37 3.12 1.92
N ARG A 155 9.12 2.61 0.93
CA ARG A 155 8.60 2.36 -0.42
C ARG A 155 7.37 1.44 -0.42
N ASP A 156 7.44 0.28 0.20
CA ASP A 156 6.35 -0.71 0.12
C ASP A 156 5.06 -0.21 0.78
N PRO A 157 5.05 0.30 2.04
CA PRO A 157 3.84 0.85 2.63
C PRO A 157 3.26 2.02 1.83
N PHE A 158 4.12 2.90 1.30
CA PHE A 158 3.68 4.03 0.49
C PHE A 158 3.06 3.57 -0.83
N MET A 159 3.74 2.68 -1.56
CA MET A 159 3.25 2.13 -2.83
C MET A 159 1.88 1.48 -2.65
N ILE A 160 1.75 0.60 -1.67
CA ILE A 160 0.51 -0.13 -1.39
C ILE A 160 -0.64 0.83 -1.13
N ILE A 161 -0.45 1.81 -0.25
CA ILE A 161 -1.57 2.68 0.13
C ILE A 161 -1.89 3.74 -0.93
N THR A 162 -0.95 3.99 -1.85
CA THR A 162 -1.10 4.93 -2.96
C THR A 162 -1.31 4.24 -4.32
N GLU A 163 -1.68 2.97 -4.32
CA GLU A 163 -2.11 2.28 -5.53
C GLU A 163 -3.59 2.56 -5.83
N GLN A 164 -3.90 2.78 -7.11
CA GLN A 164 -5.26 2.79 -7.66
C GLN A 164 -5.34 1.75 -8.76
N PRO A 165 -5.50 0.46 -8.41
CA PRO A 165 -5.51 -0.63 -9.38
C PRO A 165 -6.59 -0.42 -10.45
N GLU A 166 -6.21 -0.55 -11.72
CA GLU A 166 -7.12 -0.44 -12.86
C GLU A 166 -7.99 -1.69 -13.00
N ALA A 167 -9.16 -1.55 -13.62
CA ALA A 167 -10.08 -2.69 -13.85
C ALA A 167 -9.42 -3.84 -14.64
N SER A 168 -8.46 -3.52 -15.51
CA SER A 168 -7.70 -4.48 -16.32
C SER A 168 -6.70 -5.33 -15.53
N ASP A 169 -6.25 -4.86 -14.37
CA ASP A 169 -5.15 -5.47 -13.62
C ASP A 169 -5.54 -6.81 -12.96
N VAL A 170 -6.85 -7.08 -12.83
CA VAL A 170 -7.37 -8.25 -12.09
C VAL A 170 -7.50 -9.52 -12.89
N ARG A 171 -7.44 -9.48 -14.22
CA ARG A 171 -7.40 -10.73 -15.02
C ARG A 171 -6.15 -11.58 -14.73
N GLN A 172 -5.16 -11.05 -14.00
CA GLN A 172 -3.96 -11.75 -13.54
C GLN A 172 -3.83 -11.83 -12.01
N ALA A 173 -4.76 -11.26 -11.24
CA ALA A 173 -4.70 -11.15 -9.78
C ALA A 173 -5.34 -12.36 -9.05
N VAL A 174 -5.31 -13.53 -9.67
CA VAL A 174 -5.58 -14.78 -8.95
C VAL A 174 -4.37 -15.03 -8.04
N TYR A 175 -4.57 -14.93 -6.73
CA TYR A 175 -3.74 -15.47 -5.65
C TYR A 175 -2.27 -15.73 -6.01
N GLN A 176 -1.49 -14.68 -6.24
CA GLN A 176 -0.04 -14.82 -6.12
C GLN A 176 0.28 -14.72 -4.64
N TYR A 177 0.36 -15.88 -3.94
CA TYR A 177 0.76 -15.99 -2.53
C TYR A 177 2.01 -15.15 -2.19
N GLY A 178 2.84 -14.85 -3.19
CA GLY A 178 3.97 -13.93 -3.09
C GLY A 178 3.68 -12.43 -3.00
N LYS A 179 2.41 -12.00 -2.90
CA LYS A 179 1.99 -10.59 -2.82
C LYS A 179 1.17 -10.24 -1.58
N LEU A 180 1.07 -11.17 -0.61
CA LEU A 180 0.41 -10.87 0.66
C LEU A 180 1.21 -9.82 1.46
N THR A 181 0.47 -8.97 2.16
CA THR A 181 1.02 -8.03 3.13
C THR A 181 0.91 -8.64 4.52
N TYR A 182 2.05 -8.84 5.17
CA TYR A 182 2.13 -9.40 6.51
C TYR A 182 2.31 -8.30 7.55
N PHE A 183 1.57 -8.43 8.64
CA PHE A 183 1.73 -7.65 9.85
C PHE A 183 1.97 -8.62 11.01
N TRP A 184 3.06 -8.45 11.76
CA TRP A 184 3.34 -9.31 12.92
C TRP A 184 3.90 -8.53 14.12
N ARG A 185 3.81 -9.13 15.30
CA ARG A 185 4.47 -8.63 16.52
C ARG A 185 5.58 -9.58 16.96
N SER A 186 6.74 -9.04 17.30
CA SER A 186 7.83 -9.75 17.97
C SER A 186 7.79 -9.43 19.48
N GLY A 187 7.61 -10.44 20.33
CA GLY A 187 7.60 -10.29 21.79
C GLY A 187 6.34 -9.61 22.37
N GLU A 188 6.46 -9.03 23.58
CA GLU A 188 5.35 -8.44 24.34
C GLU A 188 4.97 -7.00 23.90
N GLY A 189 5.80 -6.32 23.11
CA GLY A 189 5.58 -4.94 22.68
C GLY A 189 4.43 -4.79 21.69
N GLU A 190 3.73 -3.64 21.67
CA GLU A 190 2.50 -3.41 20.87
C GLU A 190 2.72 -3.02 19.41
N LYS A 191 3.97 -2.78 18.99
CA LYS A 191 4.29 -2.32 17.64
C LYS A 191 4.23 -3.49 16.64
N TYR A 192 3.40 -3.34 15.61
CA TYR A 192 3.40 -4.26 14.48
C TYR A 192 4.52 -3.92 13.49
N ILE A 193 5.18 -4.95 13.00
CA ILE A 193 6.14 -4.90 11.90
C ILE A 193 5.38 -5.16 10.61
N PHE A 194 5.71 -4.39 9.57
CA PHE A 194 5.16 -4.49 8.24
C PHE A 194 6.19 -5.12 7.30
N ALA A 195 5.78 -6.11 6.53
CA ALA A 195 6.49 -6.47 5.31
C ALA A 195 5.52 -6.95 4.23
N TRP A 196 5.94 -6.73 2.99
CA TRP A 196 5.21 -7.13 1.80
C TRP A 196 6.06 -8.09 0.95
N GLY A 197 5.40 -9.04 0.31
CA GLY A 197 6.00 -9.94 -0.67
C GLY A 197 6.45 -11.30 -0.13
N GLU A 198 6.96 -12.17 -1.00
CA GLU A 198 7.35 -13.57 -0.70
C GLU A 198 8.28 -13.73 0.51
N ALA A 199 9.17 -12.76 0.77
CA ALA A 199 10.11 -12.82 1.89
C ALA A 199 9.49 -12.41 3.23
N ALA A 200 8.30 -11.80 3.23
CA ALA A 200 7.66 -11.27 4.44
C ALA A 200 7.24 -12.40 5.41
N GLU A 201 6.73 -13.51 4.87
CA GLU A 201 6.37 -14.68 5.67
C GLU A 201 7.59 -15.25 6.41
N PHE A 202 8.68 -15.50 5.67
CA PHE A 202 9.91 -16.03 6.25
C PHE A 202 10.50 -15.10 7.32
N ARG A 203 10.50 -13.79 7.08
CA ARG A 203 10.95 -12.80 8.07
C ARG A 203 10.13 -12.86 9.35
N SER A 204 8.80 -12.92 9.24
CA SER A 204 7.90 -13.02 10.38
C SER A 204 8.24 -14.25 11.24
N MET A 205 8.48 -15.40 10.61
CA MET A 205 8.87 -16.64 11.30
C MET A 205 10.24 -16.52 11.99
N CYS A 206 11.24 -15.94 11.32
CA CYS A 206 12.58 -15.78 11.87
C CYS A 206 12.66 -14.81 13.05
N GLU A 207 11.79 -13.81 13.10
CA GLU A 207 11.75 -12.80 14.17
C GLU A 207 10.96 -13.24 15.41
N GLY A 208 10.53 -14.51 15.46
CA GLY A 208 9.79 -15.06 16.60
C GLY A 208 8.41 -14.42 16.76
N SER A 209 7.68 -14.28 15.65
CA SER A 209 6.33 -13.68 15.66
C SER A 209 5.43 -14.37 16.68
N VAL A 210 4.83 -13.60 17.57
CA VAL A 210 3.84 -14.09 18.55
C VAL A 210 2.43 -14.11 17.92
N SER A 211 2.18 -13.19 16.99
CA SER A 211 0.97 -13.13 16.17
C SER A 211 1.30 -12.57 14.80
N SER A 212 0.64 -13.09 13.76
CA SER A 212 0.74 -12.60 12.39
C SER A 212 -0.63 -12.55 11.72
N ILE A 213 -0.79 -11.61 10.81
CA ILE A 213 -1.95 -11.50 9.93
C ILE A 213 -1.44 -11.18 8.52
N ALA A 214 -1.99 -11.88 7.53
CA ALA A 214 -1.68 -11.68 6.13
C ALA A 214 -2.94 -11.16 5.42
N LEU A 215 -2.78 -10.08 4.64
CA LEU A 215 -3.86 -9.50 3.83
C LEU A 215 -3.45 -9.42 2.37
N ASP A 216 -4.37 -9.73 1.47
CA ASP A 216 -4.27 -9.38 0.06
C ASP A 216 -4.74 -7.93 -0.16
N ILE A 217 -3.88 -6.98 0.18
CA ILE A 217 -4.20 -5.55 0.03
C ILE A 217 -4.50 -5.17 -1.42
N PRO A 218 -3.76 -5.61 -2.45
CA PRO A 218 -4.10 -5.32 -3.84
C PRO A 218 -5.56 -5.68 -4.19
N THR A 219 -6.04 -6.86 -3.77
CA THR A 219 -7.44 -7.27 -3.98
C THR A 219 -8.42 -6.38 -3.22
N ILE A 220 -8.09 -6.00 -1.97
CA ILE A 220 -8.90 -5.05 -1.20
C ILE A 220 -9.01 -3.72 -1.95
N LEU A 221 -7.91 -3.16 -2.42
CA LEU A 221 -7.89 -1.87 -3.10
C LEU A 221 -8.59 -1.92 -4.45
N TRP A 222 -8.45 -3.00 -5.22
CA TRP A 222 -9.20 -3.13 -6.46
C TRP A 222 -10.70 -2.99 -6.28
N ARG A 223 -11.27 -3.55 -5.21
CA ARG A 223 -12.70 -3.42 -4.89
C ARG A 223 -13.08 -1.98 -4.54
N VAL A 224 -12.25 -1.31 -3.75
CA VAL A 224 -12.44 0.10 -3.36
C VAL A 224 -12.66 0.99 -4.59
N TRP A 225 -11.93 0.72 -5.68
CA TRP A 225 -11.93 1.55 -6.89
C TRP A 225 -12.84 1.05 -8.00
N ASN A 226 -13.05 -0.27 -8.13
CA ASN A 226 -13.74 -0.87 -9.27
C ASN A 226 -15.10 -1.49 -8.91
N ASN A 227 -15.39 -1.72 -7.62
CA ASN A 227 -16.66 -2.26 -7.19
C ASN A 227 -17.12 -1.71 -5.82
N PRO A 228 -17.38 -0.39 -5.73
CA PRO A 228 -17.71 0.26 -4.47
C PRO A 228 -19.14 -0.05 -3.97
N GLU A 229 -19.98 -0.73 -4.78
CA GLU A 229 -21.37 -1.03 -4.40
C GLU A 229 -21.50 -2.39 -3.69
N ASP A 230 -20.62 -3.35 -3.98
CA ASP A 230 -20.68 -4.70 -3.40
C ASP A 230 -20.23 -4.78 -1.93
N GLY A 231 -19.58 -3.73 -1.44
CA GLY A 231 -19.03 -3.69 -0.07
C GLY A 231 -18.21 -4.93 0.27
N ILE A 232 -18.25 -5.36 1.54
CA ILE A 232 -17.49 -6.52 2.03
C ILE A 232 -18.24 -7.85 1.85
N GLY A 233 -19.57 -7.81 1.68
CA GLY A 233 -20.38 -9.01 1.43
C GLY A 233 -19.90 -9.78 0.19
N GLY A 234 -19.46 -9.06 -0.84
CA GLY A 234 -18.87 -9.67 -2.03
C GLY A 234 -17.47 -10.27 -1.84
N LEU A 235 -16.71 -9.94 -0.78
CA LEU A 235 -15.35 -10.49 -0.57
C LEU A 235 -15.43 -11.87 0.04
N LEU A 236 -16.24 -12.03 1.09
CA LEU A 236 -16.49 -13.33 1.70
C LEU A 236 -17.25 -14.27 0.75
N ALA A 237 -18.17 -13.75 -0.06
CA ALA A 237 -18.85 -14.55 -1.07
C ALA A 237 -17.93 -15.00 -2.21
N TRP A 238 -17.01 -14.13 -2.66
CA TRP A 238 -16.06 -14.46 -3.72
C TRP A 238 -14.91 -15.36 -3.24
N MET A 239 -14.40 -15.15 -2.02
CA MET A 239 -13.43 -16.06 -1.39
C MET A 239 -14.02 -17.46 -1.21
N LYS A 240 -15.30 -17.55 -0.82
CA LYS A 240 -16.02 -18.84 -0.78
C LYS A 240 -16.23 -19.44 -2.18
N ALA A 241 -16.55 -18.62 -3.17
CA ALA A 241 -16.75 -19.10 -4.55
C ALA A 241 -15.45 -19.59 -5.20
N GLY A 242 -14.30 -19.01 -4.86
CA GLY A 242 -12.99 -19.47 -5.31
C GLY A 242 -12.59 -20.83 -4.72
N ASP A 243 -13.02 -21.13 -3.49
CA ASP A 243 -12.83 -22.46 -2.88
C ASP A 243 -13.78 -23.52 -3.49
N ASP A 244 -14.96 -23.11 -3.96
CA ASP A 244 -15.96 -24.02 -4.56
C ASP A 244 -15.63 -24.39 -6.04
N GLU A 245 -14.85 -23.58 -6.78
CA GLU A 245 -14.46 -23.88 -8.16
C GLU A 245 -13.35 -24.97 -8.29
N GLU A 246 -12.72 -25.41 -7.19
CA GLU A 246 -11.83 -26.59 -7.18
C GLU A 246 -12.58 -27.93 -7.05
N ALA A 247 -13.91 -27.92 -6.92
CA ALA A 247 -14.72 -29.14 -7.00
C ALA A 247 -14.90 -29.59 -8.47
N LYS A 248 -13.88 -30.34 -8.94
CA LYS A 248 -13.79 -31.24 -10.12
C LYS A 248 -14.93 -31.20 -11.15
N PRO A 249 -14.64 -31.17 -12.47
CA PRO A 249 -15.60 -31.69 -13.44
C PRO A 249 -15.78 -33.19 -13.19
N GLU A 250 -16.99 -33.59 -12.81
CA GLU A 250 -17.49 -34.94 -13.05
C GLU A 250 -17.38 -35.21 -14.55
N VAL A 251 -16.42 -36.04 -14.92
CA VAL A 251 -16.41 -36.67 -16.23
C VAL A 251 -17.47 -37.77 -16.17
N GLU A 252 -18.71 -37.43 -16.54
CA GLU A 252 -19.71 -38.43 -16.88
C GLU A 252 -19.52 -38.87 -18.35
N VAL A 253 -19.04 -40.12 -18.43
CA VAL A 253 -19.16 -41.17 -19.48
C VAL A 253 -18.64 -40.89 -20.89
#